data_AF-A0A2M7BTF7-F1
#
_entry.id   AF-A0A2M7BTF7-F1
#
_cell.length_a   1.000
_cell.length_b   1.000
_cell.length_c   1.000
_cell.angle_alpha   90.00
_cell.angle_beta   90.00
_cell.angle_gamma   90.00
#
_symmetry.space_group_name_H-M   'P 1'
#
loop_
_entity.id
_entity.type
_entity.pdbx_description
1 polymer ?
#
loop_
_entity_poly.entity_id
_entity_poly.type
_entity_poly.pdbx_seq_one_letter_code
_entity_poly.pdbx_strand_id
1 'polypeptide(L)'
;MNKNIILHLYSRPQTVFSMRELALIFPSIPYPLLKKRLSYSISTGKLIKLRRGIYAKPAFEPDELVQKIYAPSYISLQTVLLREGILFQPYTTLFAISYLTREIFVNHTIRISYHKIPSEILLCKKGLIEVNGYLIASKERALLDLIYIYKNYHIDNLTSINWDIIAEIRTLYENKSFQKQVDSYYALYKNEK
;
A
#
# COMPACT_ATOMS: atom_id res chain seq x y z
N MET A 1 -26.02 -18.00 -18.99
CA MET A 1 -26.02 -16.51 -18.92
C MET A 1 -24.64 -15.97 -19.19
N ASN A 2 -24.48 -15.17 -20.25
CA ASN A 2 -23.21 -14.52 -20.59
C ASN A 2 -23.00 -13.34 -19.63
N LYS A 3 -22.48 -13.58 -18.41
CA LYS A 3 -22.20 -12.51 -17.45
C LYS A 3 -21.28 -11.48 -18.13
N ASN A 4 -21.78 -10.25 -18.27
CA ASN A 4 -20.99 -9.14 -18.81
C ASN A 4 -19.94 -8.77 -17.76
N ILE A 5 -18.71 -9.24 -17.98
CA ILE A 5 -17.56 -9.04 -17.07
C ILE A 5 -17.40 -7.56 -16.74
N ILE A 6 -17.55 -6.68 -17.73
CA ILE A 6 -17.28 -5.25 -17.54
C ILE A 6 -18.31 -4.62 -16.61
N LEU A 7 -19.60 -4.90 -16.79
CA LEU A 7 -20.63 -4.39 -15.87
C LEU A 7 -20.35 -4.82 -14.43
N HIS A 8 -19.95 -6.09 -14.23
CA HIS A 8 -19.62 -6.60 -12.91
C HIS A 8 -18.33 -5.98 -12.33
N LEU A 9 -17.32 -5.66 -13.14
CA LEU A 9 -16.12 -4.98 -12.65
C LEU A 9 -16.41 -3.52 -12.28
N TYR A 10 -17.25 -2.83 -13.04
CA TYR A 10 -17.61 -1.43 -12.78
C TYR A 10 -18.53 -1.26 -11.56
N SER A 11 -19.33 -2.27 -11.21
CA SER A 11 -20.13 -2.25 -9.98
C SER A 11 -19.33 -2.45 -8.70
N ARG A 12 -18.03 -2.79 -8.79
CA ARG A 12 -17.16 -2.96 -7.62
C ARG A 12 -16.45 -1.66 -7.26
N PRO A 13 -16.17 -1.41 -5.98
CA PRO A 13 -15.39 -0.25 -5.56
C PRO A 13 -13.94 -0.34 -6.03
N GLN A 14 -13.37 -1.56 -6.09
CA GLN A 14 -12.03 -1.79 -6.60
C GLN A 14 -11.88 -1.30 -8.05
N THR A 15 -10.72 -0.78 -8.35
CA THR A 15 -10.38 -0.24 -9.67
C THR A 15 -9.24 -1.01 -10.33
N VAL A 16 -8.48 -1.79 -9.57
CA VAL A 16 -7.36 -2.62 -10.01
C VAL A 16 -7.64 -4.10 -9.67
N PHE A 17 -7.42 -4.96 -10.66
CA PHE A 17 -7.73 -6.39 -10.58
C PHE A 17 -6.55 -7.22 -11.05
N SER A 18 -6.17 -8.22 -10.25
CA SER A 18 -5.23 -9.25 -10.72
C SER A 18 -5.95 -10.33 -11.52
N MET A 19 -5.23 -11.00 -12.42
CA MET A 19 -5.77 -12.15 -13.15
C MET A 19 -6.26 -13.26 -12.21
N ARG A 20 -5.61 -13.42 -11.04
CA ARG A 20 -6.01 -14.40 -10.02
C ARG A 20 -7.37 -14.04 -9.43
N GLU A 21 -7.56 -12.78 -9.06
CA GLU A 21 -8.85 -12.29 -8.54
C GLU A 21 -9.95 -12.39 -9.59
N LEU A 22 -9.66 -12.04 -10.85
CA LEU A 22 -10.64 -12.17 -11.93
C LEU A 22 -11.06 -13.63 -12.13
N ALA A 23 -10.14 -14.59 -12.01
CA ALA A 23 -10.48 -16.00 -12.06
C ALA A 23 -11.37 -16.44 -10.87
N LEU A 24 -11.16 -15.86 -9.68
CA LEU A 24 -12.01 -16.10 -8.51
C LEU A 24 -13.40 -15.45 -8.63
N ILE A 25 -13.48 -14.26 -9.22
CA ILE A 25 -14.75 -13.52 -9.45
C ILE A 25 -15.59 -14.23 -10.52
N PHE A 26 -14.93 -14.83 -11.53
CA PHE A 26 -15.58 -15.48 -12.65
C PHE A 26 -15.19 -16.97 -12.77
N PRO A 27 -15.50 -17.80 -11.75
CA PRO A 27 -15.02 -19.19 -11.71
C PRO A 27 -15.62 -20.06 -12.82
N SER A 28 -16.78 -19.69 -13.35
CA SER A 28 -17.44 -20.38 -14.45
C SER A 28 -16.87 -20.02 -15.84
N ILE A 29 -15.91 -19.11 -15.93
CA ILE A 29 -15.29 -18.69 -17.19
C ILE A 29 -13.89 -19.32 -17.28
N PRO A 30 -13.65 -20.23 -18.24
CA PRO A 30 -12.33 -20.83 -18.43
C PRO A 30 -11.25 -19.77 -18.65
N TYR A 31 -10.06 -19.99 -18.10
CA TYR A 31 -8.95 -19.05 -18.14
C TYR A 31 -8.63 -18.50 -19.56
N PRO A 32 -8.58 -19.32 -20.63
CA PRO A 32 -8.33 -18.81 -21.99
C PRO A 32 -9.43 -17.84 -22.46
N LEU A 33 -10.69 -18.13 -22.15
CA LEU A 33 -11.82 -17.28 -22.51
C LEU A 33 -11.81 -15.98 -21.71
N LEU A 34 -11.49 -16.04 -20.41
CA LEU A 34 -11.34 -14.85 -19.57
C LEU A 34 -10.24 -13.93 -20.12
N LYS A 35 -9.07 -14.49 -20.46
CA LYS A 35 -7.97 -13.75 -21.09
C LYS A 35 -8.40 -13.09 -22.40
N LYS A 36 -9.12 -13.80 -23.28
CA LYS A 36 -9.65 -13.24 -24.55
C LYS A 36 -10.61 -12.07 -24.30
N ARG A 37 -11.52 -12.19 -23.32
CA ARG A 37 -12.47 -11.12 -22.96
C ARG A 37 -11.78 -9.89 -22.38
N LEU A 38 -10.74 -10.07 -21.56
CA LEU A 38 -9.93 -8.97 -21.04
C LEU A 38 -9.17 -8.27 -22.16
N SER A 39 -8.55 -9.02 -23.09
CA SER A 39 -7.90 -8.45 -24.28
C SER A 39 -8.85 -7.58 -25.11
N TYR A 40 -10.06 -8.06 -25.37
CA TYR A 40 -11.09 -7.27 -26.08
C TYR A 40 -11.50 -6.02 -25.29
N SER A 41 -11.60 -6.11 -23.97
CA SER A 41 -11.95 -4.97 -23.12
C SER A 41 -10.85 -3.91 -23.09
N ILE A 42 -9.58 -4.33 -23.21
CA ILE A 42 -8.43 -3.44 -23.34
C ILE A 42 -8.41 -2.77 -24.72
N SER A 43 -8.59 -3.54 -25.79
CA SER A 43 -8.58 -2.99 -27.16
C SER A 43 -9.74 -2.02 -27.42
N THR A 44 -10.83 -2.14 -26.66
CA THR A 44 -11.99 -1.23 -26.71
C THR A 44 -11.94 -0.11 -25.66
N GLY A 45 -10.83 0.04 -24.92
CA GLY A 45 -10.63 1.12 -23.96
C GLY A 45 -11.42 1.00 -22.65
N LYS A 46 -12.16 -0.09 -22.44
CA LYS A 46 -12.99 -0.31 -21.24
C LYS A 46 -12.16 -0.66 -20.00
N LEU A 47 -10.98 -1.22 -20.22
CA LEU A 47 -9.96 -1.50 -19.22
C LEU A 47 -8.59 -1.08 -19.76
N ILE A 48 -7.65 -0.89 -18.86
CA ILE A 48 -6.23 -0.71 -19.18
C ILE A 48 -5.43 -1.88 -18.61
N LYS A 49 -4.28 -2.15 -19.24
CA LYS A 49 -3.33 -3.15 -18.75
C LYS A 49 -2.16 -2.43 -18.10
N LEU A 50 -2.04 -2.55 -16.79
CA LEU A 50 -0.98 -1.89 -16.02
C LEU A 50 0.34 -2.67 -16.07
N ARG A 51 0.24 -4.01 -16.01
CA ARG A 51 1.37 -4.93 -16.22
C ARG A 51 0.86 -6.33 -16.54
N ARG A 52 1.77 -7.30 -16.74
CA ARG A 52 1.38 -8.70 -16.95
C ARG A 52 0.52 -9.19 -15.78
N GLY A 53 -0.73 -9.56 -16.10
CA GLY A 53 -1.67 -10.13 -15.14
C GLY A 53 -2.33 -9.11 -14.20
N ILE A 54 -2.18 -7.80 -14.45
CA ILE A 54 -2.85 -6.74 -13.69
C ILE A 54 -3.55 -5.79 -14.65
N TYR A 55 -4.82 -5.56 -14.37
CA TYR A 55 -5.75 -4.80 -15.19
C TYR A 55 -6.43 -3.75 -14.33
N ALA A 56 -6.85 -2.64 -14.92
CA ALA A 56 -7.55 -1.61 -14.18
C ALA A 56 -8.64 -0.93 -15.01
N LYS A 57 -9.55 -0.25 -14.33
CA LYS A 57 -10.43 0.75 -14.95
C LYS A 57 -9.57 1.93 -15.45
N PRO A 58 -10.01 2.71 -16.46
CA PRO A 58 -9.24 3.85 -16.95
C PRO A 58 -8.94 4.90 -15.85
N ALA A 59 -9.93 5.20 -15.01
CA ALA A 59 -9.75 5.95 -13.77
C ALA A 59 -9.59 4.94 -12.61
N PHE A 60 -8.35 4.73 -12.16
CA PHE A 60 -8.03 3.80 -11.09
C PHE A 60 -7.26 4.46 -9.97
N GLU A 61 -7.34 3.84 -8.79
CA GLU A 61 -6.62 4.23 -7.58
C GLU A 61 -5.24 3.54 -7.57
N PRO A 62 -4.13 4.29 -7.70
CA PRO A 62 -2.78 3.73 -7.71
C PRO A 62 -2.43 2.93 -6.46
N ASP A 63 -2.99 3.26 -5.30
CA ASP A 63 -2.75 2.56 -4.04
C ASP A 63 -3.07 1.06 -4.12
N GLU A 64 -4.13 0.71 -4.84
CA GLU A 64 -4.54 -0.68 -5.01
C GLU A 64 -3.41 -1.52 -5.63
N LEU A 65 -2.51 -0.93 -6.44
CA LEU A 65 -1.41 -1.67 -7.06
C LEU A 65 -0.46 -2.31 -6.05
N VAL A 66 -0.26 -1.68 -4.90
CA VAL A 66 0.77 -2.08 -3.92
C VAL A 66 0.62 -3.55 -3.57
N GLN A 67 -0.60 -3.95 -3.18
CA GLN A 67 -0.91 -5.31 -2.77
C GLN A 67 -1.16 -6.26 -3.95
N LYS A 68 -1.63 -5.74 -5.11
CA LYS A 68 -1.86 -6.57 -6.31
C LYS A 68 -0.56 -7.05 -6.94
N ILE A 69 0.53 -6.32 -6.76
CA ILE A 69 1.84 -6.61 -7.35
C ILE A 69 2.64 -7.54 -6.46
N TYR A 70 2.77 -7.21 -5.17
CA TYR A 70 3.47 -8.01 -4.18
C TYR A 70 2.58 -8.14 -2.95
N ALA A 71 2.15 -9.36 -2.65
CA ALA A 71 1.41 -9.67 -1.43
C ALA A 71 2.20 -10.70 -0.61
N PRO A 72 2.22 -10.59 0.73
CA PRO A 72 1.61 -9.52 1.54
C PRO A 72 2.40 -8.20 1.43
N SER A 73 1.67 -7.08 1.39
CA SER A 73 2.22 -5.72 1.49
C SER A 73 1.14 -4.72 1.89
N TYR A 74 1.55 -3.54 2.33
CA TYR A 74 0.67 -2.42 2.65
C TYR A 74 1.37 -1.07 2.39
N ILE A 75 0.57 -0.03 2.17
CA ILE A 75 1.06 1.34 2.01
C ILE A 75 1.46 1.90 3.36
N SER A 76 2.62 2.54 3.44
CA SER A 76 3.17 3.05 4.71
C SER A 76 4.17 4.19 4.43
N LEU A 77 5.07 4.44 5.38
CA LEU A 77 6.22 5.33 5.27
C LEU A 77 5.81 6.73 4.80
N GLN A 78 6.58 7.33 3.88
CA GLN A 78 6.37 8.70 3.42
C GLN A 78 5.00 8.88 2.76
N THR A 79 4.41 7.86 2.12
CA THR A 79 3.08 7.97 1.48
C THR A 79 2.01 8.38 2.49
N VAL A 80 1.98 7.68 3.64
CA VAL A 80 0.99 7.94 4.69
C VAL A 80 1.34 9.24 5.40
N LEU A 81 2.60 9.42 5.78
CA LEU A 81 3.03 10.57 6.56
C LEU A 81 2.87 11.89 5.80
N LEU A 82 3.01 11.89 4.46
CA LEU A 82 2.69 13.06 3.63
C LEU A 82 1.19 13.37 3.63
N ARG A 83 0.34 12.35 3.43
CA ARG A 83 -1.12 12.51 3.40
C ARG A 83 -1.68 13.02 4.73
N GLU A 84 -1.00 12.70 5.82
CA GLU A 84 -1.38 13.06 7.19
C GLU A 84 -0.72 14.38 7.67
N GLY A 85 0.03 15.07 6.80
CA GLY A 85 0.66 16.35 7.11
C GLY A 85 1.78 16.28 8.15
N ILE A 86 2.46 15.13 8.24
CA ILE A 86 3.60 14.88 9.14
C ILE A 86 4.93 15.13 8.42
N LEU A 87 4.97 14.81 7.12
CA LEU A 87 6.06 15.18 6.23
C LEU A 87 5.59 16.23 5.23
N PHE A 88 6.47 17.14 4.85
CA PHE A 88 6.20 18.19 3.87
C PHE A 88 6.97 18.01 2.56
N GLN A 89 8.01 17.17 2.55
CA GLN A 89 8.76 16.89 1.33
C GLN A 89 7.89 16.13 0.30
N PRO A 90 7.57 16.72 -0.86
CA PRO A 90 6.72 16.05 -1.83
C PRO A 90 7.45 14.84 -2.46
N TYR A 91 6.76 13.70 -2.46
CA TYR A 91 7.19 12.49 -3.17
C TYR A 91 6.13 12.08 -4.20
N THR A 92 6.57 11.74 -5.40
CA THR A 92 5.73 11.12 -6.44
C THR A 92 5.70 9.58 -6.35
N THR A 93 6.43 9.02 -5.39
CA THR A 93 6.56 7.57 -5.16
C THR A 93 5.53 7.08 -4.17
N LEU A 94 4.91 5.93 -4.45
CA LEU A 94 4.21 5.15 -3.44
C LEU A 94 5.20 4.29 -2.67
N PHE A 95 5.38 4.59 -1.40
CA PHE A 95 6.16 3.79 -0.46
C PHE A 95 5.29 2.75 0.24
N ALA A 96 5.80 1.52 0.29
CA ALA A 96 5.10 0.37 0.83
C ALA A 96 6.03 -0.55 1.62
N ILE A 97 5.46 -1.26 2.59
CA ILE A 97 6.12 -2.31 3.34
C ILE A 97 5.76 -3.67 2.74
N SER A 98 6.74 -4.56 2.61
CA SER A 98 6.59 -5.87 1.97
C SER A 98 7.59 -6.90 2.52
N TYR A 99 7.56 -8.11 1.98
CA TYR A 99 8.51 -9.19 2.27
C TYR A 99 9.83 -9.05 1.48
N LEU A 100 9.92 -8.05 0.58
CA LEU A 100 11.07 -7.77 -0.26
C LEU A 100 11.36 -6.28 -0.36
N THR A 101 12.60 -5.93 -0.71
CA THR A 101 13.00 -4.57 -1.07
C THR A 101 13.10 -4.48 -2.58
N ARG A 102 12.36 -3.55 -3.20
CA ARG A 102 12.36 -3.36 -4.66
C ARG A 102 11.70 -2.05 -5.04
N GLU A 103 12.30 -1.34 -5.99
CA GLU A 103 11.63 -0.25 -6.70
C GLU A 103 11.12 -0.75 -8.06
N ILE A 104 9.91 -0.34 -8.44
CA ILE A 104 9.33 -0.64 -9.74
C ILE A 104 8.66 0.58 -10.35
N PHE A 105 8.56 0.58 -11.67
CA PHE A 105 7.71 1.49 -12.43
C PHE A 105 6.57 0.71 -13.07
N VAL A 106 5.34 1.19 -12.88
CA VAL A 106 4.13 0.65 -13.51
C VAL A 106 3.65 1.65 -14.55
N ASN A 107 3.44 1.16 -15.78
CA ASN A 107 3.00 1.97 -16.92
C ASN A 107 3.82 3.27 -17.12
N HIS A 108 5.14 3.20 -16.88
CA HIS A 108 6.13 4.29 -17.00
C HIS A 108 5.89 5.55 -16.15
N THR A 109 4.84 5.58 -15.34
CA THR A 109 4.36 6.81 -14.68
C THR A 109 4.24 6.64 -13.17
N ILE A 110 3.93 5.44 -12.69
CA ILE A 110 3.74 5.17 -11.26
C ILE A 110 4.98 4.49 -10.71
N ARG A 111 5.69 5.17 -9.81
CA ARG A 111 6.84 4.61 -9.08
C ARG A 111 6.39 4.05 -7.74
N ILE A 112 6.75 2.81 -7.45
CA ILE A 112 6.45 2.15 -6.17
C ILE A 112 7.76 1.65 -5.57
N SER A 113 8.06 2.05 -4.34
CA SER A 113 9.20 1.58 -3.56
C SER A 113 8.73 0.67 -2.43
N TYR A 114 9.09 -0.60 -2.52
CA TYR A 114 8.83 -1.60 -1.50
C TYR A 114 10.03 -1.74 -0.59
N HIS A 115 9.78 -1.79 0.72
CA HIS A 115 10.78 -1.97 1.76
C HIS A 115 10.51 -3.25 2.55
N LYS A 116 11.54 -4.09 2.67
CA LYS A 116 11.47 -5.33 3.44
C LYS A 116 11.45 -5.07 4.94
N ILE A 117 10.57 -5.79 5.64
CA ILE A 117 10.53 -5.89 7.10
C ILE A 117 10.40 -7.38 7.52
N PRO A 118 10.78 -7.79 8.75
CA PRO A 118 10.48 -9.13 9.26
C PRO A 118 9.00 -9.51 9.14
N SER A 119 8.75 -10.81 8.89
CA SER A 119 7.41 -11.37 8.65
C SER A 119 6.44 -11.10 9.80
N GLU A 120 6.90 -11.24 11.03
CA GLU A 120 6.12 -11.04 12.26
C GLU A 120 5.56 -9.62 12.34
N ILE A 121 6.31 -8.62 11.86
CA ILE A 121 5.84 -7.24 11.80
C ILE A 121 4.95 -7.03 10.56
N LEU A 122 5.35 -7.56 9.39
CA LEU A 122 4.60 -7.46 8.12
C LEU A 122 3.17 -8.01 8.22
N LEU A 123 3.00 -9.13 8.93
CA LEU A 123 1.73 -9.85 9.03
C LEU A 123 0.85 -9.36 10.19
N CYS A 124 1.39 -8.51 11.08
CA CYS A 124 0.63 -7.96 12.18
C CYS A 124 -0.36 -6.89 11.71
N LYS A 125 -1.64 -7.03 12.06
CA LYS A 125 -2.71 -6.10 11.67
C LYS A 125 -2.78 -4.82 12.50
N LYS A 126 -2.04 -4.72 13.61
CA LYS A 126 -2.10 -3.54 14.49
C LYS A 126 -1.69 -2.28 13.75
N GLY A 127 -2.58 -1.29 13.74
CA GLY A 127 -2.39 -0.04 13.03
C GLY A 127 -2.49 -0.15 11.50
N LEU A 128 -3.01 -1.25 10.95
CA LEU A 128 -3.35 -1.37 9.53
C LEU A 128 -4.86 -1.17 9.32
N ILE A 129 -5.21 -0.50 8.23
CA ILE A 129 -6.57 -0.16 7.82
C ILE A 129 -6.80 -0.80 6.45
N GLU A 130 -7.93 -1.46 6.27
CA GLU A 130 -8.35 -1.99 4.96
C GLU A 130 -9.19 -0.95 4.23
N VAL A 131 -8.75 -0.58 3.03
CA VAL A 131 -9.44 0.37 2.15
C VAL A 131 -9.62 -0.31 0.80
N ASN A 132 -10.87 -0.53 0.37
CA ASN A 132 -11.18 -1.03 -0.97
C ASN A 132 -10.32 -2.23 -1.45
N GLY A 133 -9.96 -3.16 -0.54
CA GLY A 133 -9.18 -4.35 -0.88
C GLY A 133 -7.66 -4.14 -1.00
N TYR A 134 -7.13 -3.06 -0.44
CA TYR A 134 -5.71 -2.92 -0.09
C TYR A 134 -5.55 -2.53 1.38
N LEU A 135 -4.33 -2.67 1.90
CA LEU A 135 -3.98 -2.28 3.27
C LEU A 135 -3.15 -1.01 3.26
N ILE A 136 -3.45 -0.11 4.19
CA ILE A 136 -2.69 1.12 4.47
C ILE A 136 -2.42 1.24 5.97
N ALA A 137 -1.24 1.70 6.34
CA ALA A 137 -0.90 1.98 7.72
C ALA A 137 -1.61 3.24 8.22
N SER A 138 -2.03 3.22 9.48
CA SER A 138 -2.25 4.44 10.28
C SER A 138 -0.98 5.28 10.33
N LYS A 139 -1.10 6.58 10.60
CA LYS A 139 0.06 7.48 10.72
C LYS A 139 1.04 7.03 11.79
N GLU A 140 0.55 6.49 12.92
CA GLU A 140 1.38 5.97 13.99
C GLU A 140 2.18 4.74 13.54
N ARG A 141 1.50 3.81 12.84
CA ARG A 141 2.17 2.64 12.27
C ARG A 141 3.18 3.04 11.20
N ALA A 142 2.84 3.99 10.34
CA ALA A 142 3.71 4.48 9.28
C ALA A 142 4.96 5.19 9.82
N LEU A 143 4.82 5.93 10.93
CA LEU A 143 5.94 6.55 11.62
C LEU A 143 6.89 5.49 12.19
N LEU A 144 6.35 4.45 12.84
CA LEU A 144 7.16 3.35 13.36
C LEU A 144 7.87 2.58 12.23
N ASP A 145 7.19 2.28 11.13
CA ASP A 145 7.80 1.67 9.95
C ASP A 145 8.93 2.55 9.40
N LEU A 146 8.73 3.88 9.34
CA LEU A 146 9.73 4.81 8.85
C LEU A 146 10.97 4.81 9.73
N ILE A 147 10.81 4.93 11.05
CA ILE A 147 11.93 4.90 12.02
C ILE A 147 12.69 3.57 11.95
N TYR A 148 11.96 2.47 11.73
CA TYR A 148 12.57 1.15 11.62
C TYR A 148 13.44 1.02 10.36
N ILE A 149 12.97 1.53 9.22
CA ILE A 149 13.68 1.46 7.95
C ILE A 149 14.79 2.51 7.83
N TYR A 150 14.51 3.75 8.23
CA TYR A 150 15.39 4.90 8.10
C TYR A 150 15.86 5.36 9.48
N LYS A 151 17.10 5.03 9.82
CA LYS A 151 17.72 5.51 11.05
C LYS A 151 17.91 7.03 10.95
N ASN A 152 17.23 7.78 11.81
CA ASN A 152 17.35 9.24 11.97
C ASN A 152 16.78 10.07 10.79
N TYR A 153 15.55 9.75 10.37
CA TYR A 153 14.83 10.52 9.36
C TYR A 153 14.25 11.83 9.94
N HIS A 154 14.34 12.94 9.22
CA HIS A 154 13.75 14.21 9.69
C HIS A 154 12.22 14.19 9.56
N ILE A 155 11.51 14.54 10.63
CA ILE A 155 10.04 14.65 10.65
C ILE A 155 9.69 16.12 10.87
N ASP A 156 8.82 16.67 10.02
CA ASP A 156 8.48 18.09 10.04
C ASP A 156 7.42 18.43 11.11
N ASN A 157 6.49 17.52 11.38
CA ASN A 157 5.40 17.78 12.33
C ASN A 157 4.93 16.52 13.07
N LEU A 158 5.14 16.49 14.40
CA LEU A 158 4.72 15.39 15.26
C LEU A 158 3.43 15.68 16.05
N THR A 159 2.83 16.87 15.89
CA THR A 159 1.73 17.34 16.74
C THR A 159 0.48 16.48 16.63
N SER A 160 0.21 15.91 15.46
CA SER A 160 -0.98 15.12 15.17
C SER A 160 -0.85 13.63 15.54
N ILE A 161 0.35 13.18 15.96
CA ILE A 161 0.62 11.79 16.34
C ILE A 161 -0.01 11.48 17.70
N ASN A 162 -0.73 10.36 17.78
CA ASN A 162 -1.15 9.81 19.07
C ASN A 162 -0.04 8.92 19.66
N TRP A 163 0.65 9.45 20.66
CA TRP A 163 1.78 8.76 21.29
C TRP A 163 1.40 7.56 22.18
N ASP A 164 0.14 7.48 22.64
CA ASP A 164 -0.36 6.32 23.37
C ASP A 164 -0.51 5.11 22.42
N ILE A 165 -0.99 5.36 21.19
CA ILE A 165 -1.05 4.34 20.13
C ILE A 165 0.37 3.93 19.72
N ILE A 166 1.31 4.87 19.61
CA ILE A 166 2.73 4.56 19.36
C ILE A 166 3.27 3.61 20.45
N ALA A 167 2.97 3.89 21.73
CA ALA A 167 3.42 3.06 22.84
C ALA A 167 2.88 1.62 22.76
N GLU A 168 1.65 1.44 22.27
CA GLU A 168 1.08 0.11 22.03
C GLU A 168 1.75 -0.61 20.86
N ILE A 169 1.86 0.04 19.69
CA ILE A 169 2.30 -0.59 18.44
C ILE A 169 3.81 -0.83 18.44
N ARG A 170 4.62 0.03 19.08
CA ARG A 170 6.09 -0.09 19.08
C ARG A 170 6.60 -1.40 19.69
N THR A 171 5.77 -2.08 20.50
CA THR A 171 6.07 -3.41 21.07
C THR A 171 6.32 -4.47 20.00
N LEU A 172 5.78 -4.28 18.79
CA LEU A 172 5.97 -5.18 17.65
C LEU A 172 7.41 -5.16 17.11
N TYR A 173 8.19 -4.12 17.43
CA TYR A 173 9.53 -3.90 16.92
C TYR A 173 10.54 -4.18 18.04
N GLU A 174 10.87 -5.45 18.26
CA GLU A 174 11.72 -5.92 19.36
C GLU A 174 13.22 -5.57 19.17
N ASN A 175 13.56 -4.29 19.17
CA ASN A 175 14.94 -3.82 19.01
C ASN A 175 15.23 -2.62 19.92
N LYS A 176 16.16 -2.76 20.87
CA LYS A 176 16.53 -1.70 21.83
C LYS A 176 16.96 -0.38 21.15
N SER A 177 17.67 -0.46 20.01
CA SER A 177 18.08 0.73 19.26
C SER A 177 16.87 1.43 18.64
N PHE A 178 15.92 0.68 18.09
CA PHE A 178 14.67 1.22 17.57
C PHE A 178 13.87 1.90 18.67
N GLN A 179 13.73 1.25 19.84
CA GLN A 179 13.01 1.81 20.98
C GLN A 179 13.60 3.17 21.39
N LYS A 180 14.94 3.27 21.50
CA LYS A 180 15.62 4.55 21.77
C LYS A 180 15.36 5.62 20.72
N GLN A 181 15.27 5.24 19.44
CA GLN A 181 14.95 6.19 18.37
C GLN A 181 13.52 6.71 18.51
N VAL A 182 12.55 5.84 18.76
CA VAL A 182 11.16 6.26 19.02
C VAL A 182 11.10 7.26 20.19
N ASP A 183 11.85 7.00 21.28
CA ASP A 183 11.92 7.89 22.43
C ASP A 183 12.50 9.27 22.05
N SER A 184 13.49 9.33 21.15
CA SER A 184 14.03 10.61 20.68
C SER A 184 13.00 11.46 19.91
N TYR A 185 12.14 10.85 19.09
CA TYR A 185 11.06 11.60 18.43
C TYR A 185 10.00 12.05 19.43
N TYR A 186 9.70 11.24 20.45
CA TYR A 186 8.79 11.67 21.51
C TYR A 186 9.32 12.86 22.29
N ALA A 187 10.63 12.91 22.56
CA ALA A 187 11.28 14.05 23.19
C ALA A 187 11.21 15.32 22.31
N LEU A 188 11.42 15.19 21.00
CA LEU A 188 11.25 16.31 20.05
C LEU A 188 9.83 16.88 20.11
N TYR A 189 8.83 16.00 20.03
CA TYR A 189 7.42 16.39 20.18
C TYR A 189 7.12 17.13 21.49
N LYS A 190 7.75 16.73 22.61
CA LYS A 190 7.58 17.39 23.91
C LYS A 190 8.21 18.77 23.97
N ASN A 191 9.28 19.01 23.22
CA ASN A 191 9.95 20.31 23.16
C ASN A 191 9.24 21.30 22.23
N GLU A 192 8.41 20.81 21.30
CA GLU A 192 7.59 21.63 20.40
C GLU A 192 6.27 22.09 21.02
N LYS A 193 5.89 21.56 22.20
CA LYS A 193 4.71 21.94 22.98
C LYS A 193 5.04 22.96 24.05
#